data_AF-A0A7Y2ZES4-F1
#
_entry.id   AF-A0A7Y2ZES4-F1
#
_cell.length_a   1.000
_cell.length_b   1.000
_cell.length_c   1.000
_cell.angle_alpha   90.00
_cell.angle_beta   90.00
_cell.angle_gamma   90.00
#
_symmetry.space_group_name_H-M   'P 1'
#
loop_
_entity.id
_entity.type
_entity.pdbx_description
1 polymer ?
#
loop_
_entity_poly.entity_id
_entity_poly.type
_entity_poly.pdbx_seq_one_letter_code
_entity_poly.pdbx_strand_id
1 'polypeptide(L)'
;MQYAYKIGQREVSLTPDDDTVAFRAGRTATATLRRRLADHVADAVPVRGRGLTLLQLHESSSRDHVRGVIADHRTARHHAPVFKVGGHHLVAGGEVLVRFRDGARVEPILRKARLSTIDHLGNLYELAHAEGRPFDIARDLLEHPDVVWAEPHFTSVHHRPHLLAARSRSGRSRPEPPPAGYEIAHTRATEAWAIQTGDPEVLVAVIDEGIQKTHPSLRSIVADTYDATKDRTRQRPNPWDFHGTACAGLAAAAPDSGPIRGFGGGCGLLCAKMGY
;
A
#
# COMPACT_ATOMS: atom_id res chain seq x y z
N MET A 1 -9.21 18.28 -17.42
CA MET A 1 -8.28 18.24 -16.27
C MET A 1 -7.34 17.06 -16.50
N GLN A 2 -6.03 17.29 -16.59
CA GLN A 2 -5.07 16.23 -16.89
C GLN A 2 -4.57 15.64 -15.56
N TYR A 3 -4.84 14.35 -15.32
CA TYR A 3 -4.33 13.63 -14.14
C TYR A 3 -2.90 13.18 -14.42
N ALA A 4 -2.00 14.14 -14.53
CA ALA A 4 -0.59 13.89 -14.77
C ALA A 4 0.28 14.58 -13.71
N TYR A 5 1.40 13.94 -13.40
CA TYR A 5 2.45 14.49 -12.55
C TYR A 5 3.81 14.02 -13.08
N LYS A 6 4.91 14.54 -12.54
CA LYS A 6 6.25 14.14 -12.99
C LYS A 6 7.03 13.46 -11.87
N ILE A 7 7.79 12.45 -12.25
CA ILE A 7 8.82 11.81 -11.43
C ILE A 7 10.15 12.09 -12.13
N GLY A 8 10.91 13.05 -11.60
CA GLY A 8 12.09 13.60 -12.29
C GLY A 8 11.69 14.22 -13.64
N GLN A 9 12.27 13.72 -14.74
CA GLN A 9 11.95 14.17 -16.11
C GLN A 9 10.80 13.40 -16.77
N ARG A 10 10.32 12.32 -16.13
CA ARG A 10 9.28 11.47 -16.70
C ARG A 10 7.91 11.98 -16.31
N GLU A 11 7.05 12.22 -17.29
CA GLU A 11 5.63 12.44 -17.06
C GLU A 11 4.90 11.11 -16.84
N VAL A 12 4.06 11.08 -15.82
CA VAL A 12 3.15 9.98 -15.50
C VAL A 12 1.74 10.50 -15.70
N SER A 13 1.05 9.99 -16.72
CA SER A 13 -0.37 10.27 -16.95
C SER A 13 -1.22 9.11 -16.43
N LEU A 14 -2.26 9.43 -15.67
CA LEU A 14 -3.19 8.46 -15.12
C LEU A 14 -4.56 8.59 -15.81
N THR A 15 -5.13 7.46 -16.18
CA THR A 15 -6.50 7.39 -16.70
C THR A 15 -7.43 7.00 -15.56
N PRO A 16 -8.48 7.81 -15.29
CA PRO A 16 -9.51 7.43 -14.33
C PRO A 16 -10.13 6.08 -14.66
N ASP A 17 -10.40 5.30 -13.63
CA ASP A 17 -11.26 4.12 -13.70
C ASP A 17 -12.71 4.61 -13.63
N ASP A 18 -13.41 4.49 -14.75
CA ASP A 18 -14.81 4.94 -14.86
C ASP A 18 -15.79 3.99 -14.17
N ASP A 19 -15.36 2.76 -13.85
CA ASP A 19 -16.18 1.73 -13.21
C ASP A 19 -16.09 1.79 -11.68
N THR A 20 -15.25 2.66 -11.13
CA THR A 20 -15.02 2.76 -9.69
C THR A 20 -15.22 4.17 -9.17
N VAL A 21 -16.04 4.31 -8.14
CA VAL A 21 -16.28 5.60 -7.45
C VAL A 21 -15.72 5.56 -6.03
N ALA A 22 -14.97 6.59 -5.66
CA ALA A 22 -14.46 6.74 -4.30
C ALA A 22 -15.13 7.89 -3.55
N PHE A 23 -15.43 7.68 -2.27
CA PHE A 23 -15.94 8.72 -1.39
C PHE A 23 -15.37 8.60 0.01
N ARG A 24 -15.35 9.73 0.73
CA ARG A 24 -15.03 9.77 2.16
C ARG A 24 -16.27 10.03 3.00
N ALA A 25 -16.47 9.22 4.03
CA ALA A 25 -17.54 9.43 5.00
C ALA A 25 -17.27 8.71 6.33
N GLY A 26 -17.96 9.12 7.39
CA GLY A 26 -17.99 8.37 8.65
C GLY A 26 -18.68 7.01 8.51
N ARG A 27 -18.56 6.14 9.52
CA ARG A 27 -19.09 4.77 9.49
C ARG A 27 -20.60 4.72 9.20
N THR A 28 -21.39 5.55 9.88
CA THR A 28 -22.86 5.60 9.72
C THR A 28 -23.29 6.06 8.33
N ALA A 29 -22.61 7.08 7.80
CA ALA A 29 -22.84 7.59 6.46
C ALA A 29 -22.47 6.55 5.39
N THR A 30 -21.34 5.86 5.58
CA THR A 30 -20.89 4.77 4.71
C THR A 30 -21.91 3.65 4.66
N ALA A 31 -22.42 3.19 5.81
CA ALA A 31 -23.45 2.16 5.87
C ALA A 31 -24.76 2.58 5.18
N THR A 32 -25.17 3.83 5.36
CA THR A 32 -26.36 4.39 4.71
C THR A 32 -26.20 4.44 3.19
N LEU A 33 -25.08 4.94 2.70
CA LEU A 33 -24.80 5.01 1.26
C LEU A 33 -24.71 3.62 0.63
N ARG A 34 -24.02 2.67 1.28
CA ARG A 34 -23.95 1.28 0.80
C ARG A 34 -25.32 0.64 0.65
N ARG A 35 -26.24 0.88 1.60
CA ARG A 35 -27.61 0.37 1.50
C ARG A 35 -28.39 1.04 0.37
N ARG A 36 -28.24 2.35 0.19
CA ARG A 36 -28.93 3.11 -0.87
C ARG A 36 -28.45 2.75 -2.28
N LEU A 37 -27.19 2.37 -2.40
CA LEU A 37 -26.52 2.08 -3.67
C LEU A 37 -26.36 0.58 -3.93
N ALA A 38 -27.04 -0.27 -3.15
CA ALA A 38 -26.84 -1.73 -3.20
C ALA A 38 -27.12 -2.32 -4.59
N ASP A 39 -28.11 -1.80 -5.31
CA ASP A 39 -28.48 -2.28 -6.66
C ASP A 39 -27.55 -1.73 -7.77
N HIS A 40 -26.63 -0.83 -7.43
CA HIS A 40 -25.71 -0.18 -8.38
C HIS A 40 -24.26 -0.62 -8.22
N VAL A 41 -23.93 -1.33 -7.14
CA VAL A 41 -22.56 -1.57 -6.71
C VAL A 41 -22.31 -3.08 -6.62
N ALA A 42 -21.38 -3.56 -7.43
CA ALA A 42 -20.92 -4.94 -7.42
C ALA A 42 -20.10 -5.27 -6.17
N ASP A 43 -19.27 -4.34 -5.71
CA ASP A 43 -18.45 -4.51 -4.51
C ASP A 43 -18.14 -3.15 -3.84
N ALA A 44 -17.93 -3.18 -2.53
CA ALA A 44 -17.59 -2.00 -1.75
C ALA A 44 -16.42 -2.27 -0.82
N VAL A 45 -15.29 -1.62 -1.10
CA VAL A 45 -14.02 -1.81 -0.40
C VAL A 45 -13.73 -0.62 0.51
N PRO A 46 -13.93 -0.75 1.83
CA PRO A 46 -13.56 0.29 2.78
C PRO A 46 -12.05 0.31 3.01
N VAL A 47 -11.45 1.48 2.90
CA VAL A 47 -10.05 1.73 3.29
C VAL A 47 -10.04 2.29 4.71
N ARG A 48 -9.61 1.46 5.65
CA ARG A 48 -9.56 1.80 7.08
C ARG A 48 -8.55 2.92 7.35
N GLY A 49 -8.76 3.68 8.42
CA GLY A 49 -7.88 4.79 8.81
C GLY A 49 -8.10 6.10 8.05
N ARG A 50 -8.52 6.06 6.78
CA ARG A 50 -8.73 7.26 5.94
C ARG A 50 -10.19 7.65 5.72
N GLY A 51 -11.14 6.86 6.24
CA GLY A 51 -12.58 7.07 6.04
C GLY A 51 -13.02 6.99 4.57
N LEU A 52 -12.18 6.38 3.73
CA LEU A 52 -12.33 6.26 2.29
C LEU A 52 -13.02 4.93 1.97
N THR A 53 -13.94 4.92 1.00
CA THR A 53 -14.59 3.70 0.49
C THR A 53 -14.60 3.77 -1.03
N LEU A 54 -14.18 2.69 -1.68
CA LEU A 54 -14.29 2.49 -3.12
C LEU A 54 -15.54 1.64 -3.39
N LEU A 55 -16.32 2.04 -4.39
CA LEU A 55 -17.50 1.33 -4.88
C LEU A 55 -17.22 0.90 -6.30
N GLN A 56 -17.15 -0.41 -6.54
CA GLN A 56 -17.12 -0.98 -7.88
C GLN A 56 -18.55 -1.00 -8.41
N LEU A 57 -18.79 -0.33 -9.53
CA LEU A 57 -20.11 -0.25 -10.14
C LEU A 57 -20.42 -1.53 -10.93
N HIS A 58 -21.71 -1.86 -11.06
CA HIS A 58 -22.16 -2.78 -12.09
C HIS A 58 -22.02 -2.14 -13.47
N GLU A 59 -21.78 -2.95 -14.52
CA GLU A 59 -21.66 -2.47 -15.92
C GLU A 59 -22.87 -1.64 -16.37
N SER A 60 -24.07 -1.93 -15.85
CA SER A 60 -25.31 -1.23 -16.17
C SER A 60 -25.52 0.07 -15.37
N SER A 61 -24.66 0.35 -14.39
CA SER A 61 -24.88 1.46 -13.46
C SER A 61 -24.30 2.77 -13.97
N SER A 62 -25.06 3.86 -13.81
CA SER A 62 -24.60 5.20 -14.14
C SER A 62 -23.70 5.75 -13.04
N ARG A 63 -22.43 6.00 -13.37
CA ARG A 63 -21.48 6.67 -12.48
C ARG A 63 -22.00 8.01 -11.98
N ASP A 64 -22.57 8.83 -12.85
CA ASP A 64 -23.05 10.16 -12.47
C ASP A 64 -24.22 10.10 -11.50
N HIS A 65 -25.11 9.12 -11.66
CA HIS A 65 -26.17 8.86 -10.68
C HIS A 65 -25.58 8.54 -9.30
N VAL A 66 -24.64 7.59 -9.23
CA VAL A 66 -23.99 7.20 -7.96
C VAL A 66 -23.27 8.39 -7.32
N ARG A 67 -22.56 9.20 -8.12
CA ARG A 67 -21.90 10.42 -7.65
C ARG A 67 -22.91 11.45 -7.12
N GLY A 68 -24.05 11.60 -7.76
CA GLY A 68 -25.16 12.44 -7.30
C GLY A 68 -25.68 12.02 -5.92
N VAL A 69 -25.97 10.73 -5.75
CA VAL A 69 -26.43 10.18 -4.46
C VAL A 69 -25.41 10.41 -3.33
N ILE A 70 -24.11 10.30 -3.63
CA ILE A 70 -23.03 10.58 -2.67
C ILE A 70 -22.98 12.08 -2.36
N ALA A 71 -23.10 12.95 -3.36
CA ALA A 71 -23.06 14.40 -3.20
C ALA A 71 -24.24 14.93 -2.36
N ASP A 72 -25.42 14.33 -2.50
CA ASP A 72 -26.63 14.67 -1.74
C ASP A 72 -26.54 14.25 -0.26
N HIS A 73 -25.59 13.39 0.09
CA HIS A 73 -25.42 12.94 1.46
C HIS A 73 -24.64 13.97 2.30
N ARG A 74 -25.31 14.56 3.30
CA ARG A 74 -24.80 15.67 4.14
C ARG A 74 -23.34 15.57 4.58
N THR A 75 -22.90 14.39 5.01
CA THR A 75 -21.56 14.17 5.58
C THR A 75 -20.63 13.36 4.69
N ALA A 76 -21.07 12.94 3.51
CA ALA A 76 -20.18 12.27 2.56
C ALA A 76 -19.58 13.30 1.61
N ARG A 77 -18.36 13.03 1.16
CA ARG A 77 -17.69 13.85 0.14
C ARG A 77 -17.17 12.94 -0.94
N HIS A 78 -17.45 13.31 -2.18
CA HIS A 78 -16.80 12.71 -3.34
C HIS A 78 -15.28 12.89 -3.19
N HIS A 79 -14.51 11.90 -3.63
CA HIS A 79 -13.05 11.96 -3.57
C HIS A 79 -12.44 12.16 -4.96
N ALA A 80 -11.13 12.37 -5.07
CA ALA A 80 -10.45 12.35 -6.36
C ALA A 80 -10.77 11.04 -7.12
N PRO A 81 -10.70 11.02 -8.47
CA PRO A 81 -10.95 9.82 -9.24
C PRO A 81 -10.09 8.64 -8.76
N VAL A 82 -10.62 7.45 -8.97
CA VAL A 82 -9.86 6.22 -8.81
C VAL A 82 -9.10 5.98 -10.11
N PHE A 83 -7.87 5.49 -10.02
CA PHE A 83 -7.04 5.15 -11.18
C PHE A 83 -6.66 3.68 -11.10
N LYS A 84 -6.52 3.00 -12.24
CA LYS A 84 -6.09 1.61 -12.29
C LYS A 84 -4.66 1.51 -12.79
N VAL A 85 -3.74 1.06 -11.94
CA VAL A 85 -2.31 0.95 -12.27
C VAL A 85 -1.78 -0.39 -11.79
N GLY A 86 -1.24 -1.20 -12.70
CA GLY A 86 -0.62 -2.49 -12.35
C GLY A 86 -1.55 -3.49 -11.64
N GLY A 87 -2.87 -3.39 -11.84
CA GLY A 87 -3.86 -4.20 -11.15
C GLY A 87 -4.31 -3.66 -9.78
N HIS A 88 -3.79 -2.51 -9.36
CA HIS A 88 -4.18 -1.81 -8.14
C HIS A 88 -5.08 -0.62 -8.45
N HIS A 89 -5.94 -0.26 -7.49
CA HIS A 89 -6.64 1.02 -7.53
C HIS A 89 -5.86 2.05 -6.73
N LEU A 90 -5.49 3.14 -7.38
CA LEU A 90 -4.88 4.29 -6.74
C LEU A 90 -5.93 5.37 -6.55
N VAL A 91 -5.94 5.97 -5.37
CA VAL A 91 -6.80 7.09 -5.06
C VAL A 91 -5.92 8.23 -4.56
N ALA A 92 -5.83 9.31 -5.34
CA ALA A 92 -5.08 10.50 -4.95
C ALA A 92 -5.76 11.17 -3.76
N GLY A 93 -5.02 11.37 -2.67
CA GLY A 93 -5.50 12.08 -1.49
C GLY A 93 -5.62 13.60 -1.70
N GLY A 94 -5.74 14.34 -0.60
CA GLY A 94 -5.61 15.80 -0.62
C GLY A 94 -4.16 16.27 -0.41
N GLU A 95 -3.26 15.30 -0.23
CA GLU A 95 -1.88 15.48 0.18
C GLU A 95 -0.91 15.32 -1.02
N VAL A 96 0.28 15.91 -0.89
CA VAL A 96 1.40 15.75 -1.82
C VAL A 96 2.65 15.32 -1.06
N LEU A 97 3.45 14.47 -1.68
CA LEU A 97 4.80 14.14 -1.21
C LEU A 97 5.80 15.00 -1.98
N VAL A 98 6.73 15.63 -1.27
CA VAL A 98 7.67 16.59 -1.85
C VAL A 98 9.04 16.35 -1.29
N ARG A 99 10.04 16.19 -2.16
CA ARG A 99 11.44 16.21 -1.74
C ARG A 99 12.08 17.53 -2.10
N PHE A 100 12.60 18.23 -1.10
CA PHE A 100 13.39 19.44 -1.29
C PHE A 100 14.88 19.12 -1.43
N ARG A 101 15.64 20.05 -1.99
CA ARG A 101 17.11 20.02 -1.96
C ARG A 101 17.60 20.23 -0.54
N ASP A 102 18.78 19.69 -0.24
CA ASP A 102 19.41 19.91 1.06
C ASP A 102 19.72 21.40 1.26
N GLY A 103 19.42 21.93 2.44
CA GLY A 103 19.59 23.36 2.75
C GLY A 103 18.51 24.29 2.19
N ALA A 104 17.47 23.76 1.53
CA ALA A 104 16.34 24.56 1.06
C ALA A 104 15.63 25.29 2.20
N ARG A 105 15.18 26.53 1.94
CA ARG A 105 14.29 27.26 2.86
C ARG A 105 12.85 26.90 2.53
N VAL A 106 12.29 25.94 3.26
CA VAL A 106 11.00 25.30 2.93
C VAL A 106 9.80 26.18 3.31
N GLU A 107 9.84 26.84 4.46
CA GLU A 107 8.69 27.58 5.02
C GLU A 107 8.14 28.68 4.09
N PRO A 108 8.97 29.49 3.40
CA PRO A 108 8.47 30.47 2.43
C PRO A 108 7.71 29.81 1.25
N ILE A 109 8.18 28.64 0.80
CA ILE A 109 7.55 27.88 -0.29
C ILE A 109 6.18 27.40 0.19
N LEU A 110 6.12 26.77 1.36
CA LEU A 110 4.87 26.27 1.94
C LEU A 110 3.86 27.40 2.14
N ARG A 111 4.28 28.54 2.69
CA ARG A 111 3.40 29.70 2.90
C ARG A 111 2.86 30.25 1.59
N LYS A 112 3.70 30.38 0.55
CA LYS A 112 3.28 30.86 -0.77
C LYS A 112 2.27 29.91 -1.40
N ALA A 113 2.53 28.61 -1.30
CA ALA A 113 1.66 27.56 -1.83
C ALA A 113 0.47 27.21 -0.91
N ARG A 114 0.33 27.87 0.25
CA ARG A 114 -0.71 27.60 1.26
C ARG A 114 -0.76 26.13 1.71
N LEU A 115 0.42 25.54 1.90
CA LEU A 115 0.60 24.16 2.34
C LEU A 115 0.85 24.10 3.84
N SER A 116 0.29 23.08 4.48
CA SER A 116 0.59 22.71 5.86
C SER A 116 1.37 21.40 5.88
N THR A 117 2.41 21.33 6.71
CA THR A 117 3.15 20.08 6.93
C THR A 117 2.30 19.10 7.72
N ILE A 118 2.17 17.88 7.21
CA ILE A 118 1.63 16.73 7.95
C ILE A 118 2.78 16.05 8.71
N ASP A 119 3.83 15.70 7.98
CA ASP A 119 5.04 15.05 8.51
C ASP A 119 6.23 15.30 7.59
N HIS A 120 7.44 14.95 8.05
CA HIS A 120 8.65 15.00 7.26
C HIS A 120 9.71 13.99 7.74
N LEU A 121 10.52 13.51 6.80
CA LEU A 121 11.71 12.72 7.05
C LEU A 121 12.88 13.37 6.31
N GLY A 122 13.70 14.13 7.04
CA GLY A 122 14.79 14.91 6.46
C GLY A 122 14.24 15.94 5.46
N ASN A 123 14.60 15.79 4.19
CA ASN A 123 14.15 16.67 3.10
C ASN A 123 12.90 16.17 2.36
N LEU A 124 12.28 15.06 2.78
CA LEU A 124 11.01 14.55 2.27
C LEU A 124 9.87 15.00 3.16
N TYR A 125 8.87 15.65 2.58
CA TYR A 125 7.72 16.22 3.30
C TYR A 125 6.42 15.62 2.78
N GLU A 126 5.51 15.30 3.70
CA GLU A 126 4.10 15.10 3.41
C GLU A 126 3.36 16.41 3.71
N LEU A 127 2.69 16.96 2.71
CA LEU A 127 2.06 18.28 2.79
C LEU A 127 0.58 18.18 2.40
N ALA A 128 -0.27 18.92 3.10
CA ALA A 128 -1.68 19.07 2.76
C ALA A 128 -1.98 20.47 2.21
N HIS A 129 -2.98 20.53 1.34
CA HIS A 129 -3.58 21.78 0.87
C HIS A 129 -5.08 21.79 1.15
N ALA A 130 -5.60 22.91 1.67
CA ALA A 130 -6.99 23.01 2.09
C ALA A 130 -8.01 22.71 0.97
N GLU A 131 -7.67 23.03 -0.28
CA GLU A 131 -8.54 22.79 -1.45
C GLU A 131 -8.41 21.39 -2.07
N GLY A 132 -7.46 20.56 -1.64
CA GLY A 132 -7.34 19.17 -2.12
C GLY A 132 -7.11 19.01 -3.63
N ARG A 133 -6.18 19.78 -4.21
CA ARG A 133 -5.82 19.74 -5.66
C ARG A 133 -4.41 19.19 -5.88
N PRO A 134 -4.11 17.94 -5.50
CA PRO A 134 -2.74 17.45 -5.36
C PRO A 134 -1.95 17.44 -6.68
N PHE A 135 -2.61 17.18 -7.83
CA PHE A 135 -1.95 17.18 -9.13
C PHE A 135 -1.47 18.57 -9.55
N ASP A 136 -2.29 19.60 -9.32
CA ASP A 136 -1.93 20.97 -9.63
C ASP A 136 -0.80 21.44 -8.73
N ILE A 137 -0.92 21.19 -7.42
CA ILE A 137 0.11 21.54 -6.43
C ILE A 137 1.43 20.87 -6.74
N ALA A 138 1.44 19.56 -7.04
CA ALA A 138 2.66 18.84 -7.36
C ALA A 138 3.35 19.45 -8.60
N ARG A 139 2.57 19.79 -9.64
CA ARG A 139 3.09 20.45 -10.84
C ARG A 139 3.66 21.83 -10.55
N ASP A 140 2.94 22.66 -9.79
CA ASP A 140 3.35 24.03 -9.47
C ASP A 140 4.61 24.03 -8.58
N LEU A 141 4.74 23.08 -7.65
CA LEU A 141 5.92 22.95 -6.80
C LEU A 141 7.17 22.55 -7.58
N LEU A 142 7.04 21.71 -8.62
CA LEU A 142 8.16 21.30 -9.47
C LEU A 142 8.81 22.45 -10.22
N GLU A 143 8.14 23.60 -10.35
CA GLU A 143 8.71 24.81 -10.94
C GLU A 143 9.70 25.53 -10.01
N HIS A 144 9.69 25.21 -8.71
CA HIS A 144 10.57 25.82 -7.73
C HIS A 144 11.97 25.18 -7.76
N PRO A 145 13.08 25.95 -7.83
CA PRO A 145 14.43 25.42 -7.98
C PRO A 145 14.87 24.51 -6.81
N ASP A 146 14.34 24.76 -5.61
CA ASP A 146 14.63 23.96 -4.41
C ASP A 146 13.81 22.67 -4.30
N VAL A 147 12.89 22.39 -5.22
CA VAL A 147 12.10 21.14 -5.24
C VAL A 147 12.78 20.15 -6.19
N VAL A 148 13.10 18.95 -5.68
CA VAL A 148 13.71 17.86 -6.46
C VAL A 148 12.63 17.05 -7.18
N TRP A 149 11.56 16.72 -6.47
CA TRP A 149 10.36 16.12 -7.03
C TRP A 149 9.14 16.41 -6.15
N ALA A 150 7.95 16.39 -6.75
CA ALA A 150 6.69 16.49 -6.04
C ALA A 150 5.63 15.62 -6.74
N GLU A 151 4.85 14.87 -5.97
CA GLU A 151 3.80 14.00 -6.51
C GLU A 151 2.56 13.96 -5.60
N PRO A 152 1.37 13.67 -6.15
CA PRO A 152 0.19 13.39 -5.33
C PRO A 152 0.45 12.21 -4.39
N HIS A 153 0.02 12.31 -3.13
CA HIS A 153 0.04 11.17 -2.23
C HIS A 153 -1.12 10.22 -2.58
N PHE A 154 -0.81 8.98 -2.96
CA PHE A 154 -1.81 7.99 -3.32
C PHE A 154 -2.08 7.00 -2.19
N THR A 155 -3.36 6.70 -1.99
CA THR A 155 -3.78 5.48 -1.30
C THR A 155 -3.86 4.35 -2.32
N SER A 156 -3.03 3.31 -2.18
CA SER A 156 -3.11 2.09 -2.99
C SER A 156 -4.08 1.10 -2.35
N VAL A 157 -5.04 0.61 -3.13
CA VAL A 157 -5.99 -0.42 -2.74
C VAL A 157 -5.69 -1.68 -3.54
N HIS A 158 -5.24 -2.70 -2.81
CA HIS A 158 -4.93 -4.01 -3.36
C HIS A 158 -6.18 -4.88 -3.26
N HIS A 159 -6.79 -5.18 -4.40
CA HIS A 159 -7.82 -6.20 -4.48
C HIS A 159 -7.13 -7.56 -4.45
N ARG A 160 -6.91 -8.13 -3.27
CA ARG A 160 -6.63 -9.55 -3.21
C ARG A 160 -7.94 -10.25 -3.55
N PRO A 161 -8.07 -10.97 -4.69
CA PRO A 161 -9.06 -12.02 -4.72
C PRO A 161 -8.73 -12.89 -3.51
N HIS A 162 -9.71 -13.11 -2.63
CA HIS A 162 -9.51 -13.98 -1.47
C HIS A 162 -8.69 -15.19 -1.95
N LEU A 163 -7.55 -15.49 -1.30
CA LEU A 163 -6.77 -16.69 -1.63
C LEU A 163 -7.61 -17.98 -1.49
N LEU A 164 -8.81 -17.88 -0.92
CA LEU A 164 -9.88 -18.88 -0.93
C LEU A 164 -10.59 -19.07 -2.28
N ALA A 165 -10.50 -18.13 -3.23
CA ALA A 165 -11.07 -18.22 -4.58
C ALA A 165 -10.25 -19.10 -5.54
N ALA A 166 -9.03 -19.51 -5.16
CA ALA A 166 -8.30 -20.57 -5.86
C ALA A 166 -8.97 -21.96 -5.71
N ARG A 167 -10.13 -22.06 -5.05
CA ARG A 167 -10.97 -23.28 -5.01
C ARG A 167 -11.94 -23.40 -6.20
N SER A 168 -12.05 -22.41 -7.09
CA SER A 168 -12.97 -22.46 -8.23
C SER A 168 -12.32 -22.12 -9.58
N ARG A 169 -11.27 -22.87 -9.94
CA ARG A 169 -10.96 -23.09 -11.36
C ARG A 169 -11.31 -24.54 -11.68
N SER A 170 -12.59 -24.78 -11.98
CA SER A 170 -13.03 -26.02 -12.60
C SER A 170 -12.28 -26.21 -13.93
N GLY A 171 -11.52 -27.29 -14.06
CA GLY A 171 -11.13 -27.84 -15.36
C GLY A 171 -9.71 -27.62 -15.88
N ARG A 172 -8.78 -26.99 -15.13
CA ARG A 172 -7.34 -27.11 -15.45
C ARG A 172 -6.66 -27.99 -14.41
N SER A 173 -6.02 -29.07 -14.86
CA SER A 173 -5.08 -29.83 -14.03
C SER A 173 -4.07 -28.84 -13.45
N ARG A 174 -4.07 -28.72 -12.11
CA ARG A 174 -3.03 -27.96 -11.43
C ARG A 174 -1.72 -28.71 -11.71
N PRO A 175 -0.65 -28.05 -12.18
CA PRO A 175 0.64 -28.71 -12.22
C PRO A 175 0.95 -29.26 -10.82
N GLU A 176 1.53 -30.44 -10.76
CA GLU A 176 1.95 -31.01 -9.47
C GLU A 176 2.83 -29.99 -8.76
N PRO A 177 2.63 -29.80 -7.44
CA PRO A 177 3.51 -28.93 -6.68
C PRO A 177 4.95 -29.44 -6.81
N PRO A 178 5.95 -28.55 -6.89
CA PRO A 178 7.33 -28.99 -6.88
C PRO A 178 7.62 -29.77 -5.58
N PRO A 179 8.58 -30.71 -5.61
CA PRO A 179 8.96 -31.46 -4.42
C PRO A 179 9.42 -30.50 -3.31
N ALA A 180 9.25 -30.93 -2.06
CA ALA A 180 9.70 -30.15 -0.91
C ALA A 180 11.20 -29.81 -1.03
N GLY A 181 11.54 -28.54 -0.79
CA GLY A 181 12.92 -28.04 -0.90
C GLY A 181 13.36 -27.73 -2.34
N TYR A 182 12.45 -27.72 -3.32
CA TYR A 182 12.76 -27.32 -4.70
C TYR A 182 13.44 -25.96 -4.77
N GLU A 183 12.95 -24.97 -4.03
CA GLU A 183 13.51 -23.61 -3.99
C GLU A 183 14.94 -23.59 -3.46
N ILE A 184 15.24 -24.41 -2.45
CA ILE A 184 16.58 -24.54 -1.87
C ILE A 184 17.54 -25.19 -2.87
N ALA A 185 17.09 -26.24 -3.55
CA ALA A 185 17.89 -26.94 -4.57
C ALA A 185 18.10 -26.08 -5.83
N HIS A 186 17.05 -25.41 -6.31
CA HIS A 186 17.08 -24.63 -7.54
C HIS A 186 17.98 -23.40 -7.43
N THR A 187 18.04 -22.79 -6.24
CA THR A 187 18.90 -21.63 -5.97
C THR A 187 20.30 -22.01 -5.48
N ARG A 188 20.60 -23.31 -5.28
CA ARG A 188 21.86 -23.80 -4.70
C ARG A 188 22.16 -23.18 -3.33
N ALA A 189 21.12 -23.01 -2.52
CA ALA A 189 21.24 -22.38 -1.21
C ALA A 189 22.09 -23.21 -0.24
N THR A 190 22.10 -24.53 -0.38
CA THR A 190 22.93 -25.41 0.48
C THR A 190 24.41 -25.18 0.27
N GLU A 191 24.83 -25.02 -0.98
CA GLU A 191 26.21 -24.72 -1.36
C GLU A 191 26.61 -23.31 -0.91
N ALA A 192 25.70 -22.33 -1.02
CA ALA A 192 25.93 -21.00 -0.48
C ALA A 192 26.12 -21.00 1.04
N TRP A 193 25.28 -21.75 1.77
CA TRP A 193 25.37 -21.90 3.23
C TRP A 193 26.64 -22.59 3.71
N ALA A 194 27.28 -23.41 2.88
CA ALA A 194 28.58 -23.99 3.18
C ALA A 194 29.71 -22.94 3.19
N ILE A 195 29.49 -21.79 2.55
CA ILE A 195 30.42 -20.65 2.52
C ILE A 195 30.04 -19.62 3.58
N GLN A 196 28.77 -19.19 3.62
CA GLN A 196 28.24 -18.22 4.58
C GLN A 196 26.72 -18.42 4.75
N THR A 197 26.26 -18.45 6.00
CA THR A 197 24.83 -18.61 6.35
C THR A 197 24.14 -17.27 6.60
N GLY A 198 24.91 -16.22 6.89
CA GLY A 198 24.43 -14.87 7.18
C GLY A 198 25.18 -14.25 8.34
N ASP A 199 24.82 -13.02 8.68
CA ASP A 199 25.33 -12.29 9.84
C ASP A 199 24.13 -11.68 10.57
N PRO A 200 23.96 -11.89 11.88
CA PRO A 200 22.82 -11.35 12.62
C PRO A 200 22.74 -9.82 12.58
N GLU A 201 23.85 -9.12 12.35
CA GLU A 201 23.88 -7.66 12.17
C GLU A 201 23.37 -7.21 10.79
N VAL A 202 23.31 -8.11 9.81
CA VAL A 202 22.67 -7.85 8.52
C VAL A 202 21.17 -8.11 8.66
N LEU A 203 20.40 -7.02 8.65
CA LEU A 203 18.95 -7.09 8.80
C LEU A 203 18.23 -7.18 7.45
N VAL A 204 17.40 -8.20 7.28
CA VAL A 204 16.46 -8.30 6.16
C VAL A 204 15.14 -7.66 6.55
N ALA A 205 14.75 -6.58 5.87
CA ALA A 205 13.47 -5.92 6.09
C ALA A 205 12.36 -6.57 5.25
N VAL A 206 11.35 -7.15 5.91
CA VAL A 206 10.11 -7.63 5.28
C VAL A 206 9.02 -6.58 5.47
N ILE A 207 8.71 -5.88 4.39
CA ILE A 207 7.64 -4.88 4.32
C ILE A 207 6.41 -5.53 3.71
N ASP A 208 5.44 -5.92 4.55
CA ASP A 208 4.29 -6.76 4.14
C ASP A 208 3.07 -6.49 5.04
N GLU A 209 2.18 -7.47 5.19
CA GLU A 209 0.96 -7.42 6.00
C GLU A 209 1.19 -7.78 7.49
N GLY A 210 2.45 -7.86 7.89
CA GLY A 210 2.91 -8.31 9.20
C GLY A 210 3.36 -9.78 9.22
N ILE A 211 4.02 -10.18 10.30
CA ILE A 211 4.55 -11.55 10.48
C ILE A 211 4.16 -12.14 11.83
N GLN A 212 3.94 -13.45 11.86
CA GLN A 212 3.77 -14.19 13.10
C GLN A 212 5.13 -14.31 13.80
N LYS A 213 5.54 -13.27 14.52
CA LYS A 213 6.85 -13.20 15.17
C LYS A 213 7.09 -14.28 16.24
N THR A 214 6.03 -14.93 16.73
CA THR A 214 6.12 -16.06 17.67
C THR A 214 6.34 -17.40 16.97
N HIS A 215 6.35 -17.43 15.63
CA HIS A 215 6.59 -18.65 14.87
C HIS A 215 7.96 -19.22 15.24
N PRO A 216 8.09 -20.55 15.48
CA PRO A 216 9.33 -21.12 15.94
C PRO A 216 10.55 -20.74 15.09
N SER A 217 10.45 -20.87 13.76
CA SER A 217 11.51 -20.53 12.82
C SER A 217 11.91 -19.05 12.73
N LEU A 218 11.16 -18.13 13.36
CA LEU A 218 11.36 -16.68 13.24
C LEU A 218 11.67 -16.02 14.59
N ARG A 219 11.13 -16.53 15.70
CA ARG A 219 11.10 -15.80 16.98
C ARG A 219 12.46 -15.37 17.53
N SER A 220 13.53 -16.10 17.18
CA SER A 220 14.89 -15.82 17.65
C SER A 220 15.65 -14.81 16.80
N ILE A 221 15.15 -14.47 15.61
CA ILE A 221 15.86 -13.61 14.64
C ILE A 221 15.14 -12.27 14.40
N VAL A 222 13.94 -12.07 14.96
CA VAL A 222 13.24 -10.77 14.85
C VAL A 222 13.97 -9.74 15.70
N ALA A 223 14.70 -8.85 15.03
CA ALA A 223 15.41 -7.74 15.66
C ALA A 223 14.44 -6.64 16.08
N ASP A 224 13.54 -6.22 15.18
CA ASP A 224 12.53 -5.21 15.49
C ASP A 224 11.29 -5.34 14.60
N THR A 225 10.18 -4.72 15.03
CA THR A 225 8.94 -4.65 14.26
C THR A 225 8.32 -3.26 14.29
N TYR A 226 7.58 -2.92 13.23
CA TYR A 226 6.80 -1.69 13.14
C TYR A 226 5.47 -1.95 12.42
N ASP A 227 4.40 -1.32 12.88
CA ASP A 227 3.05 -1.35 12.31
C ASP A 227 2.71 0.05 11.81
N ALA A 228 3.07 0.33 10.55
CA ALA A 228 2.90 1.65 9.93
C ALA A 228 1.42 2.03 9.78
N THR A 229 0.50 1.05 9.84
CA THR A 229 -0.96 1.31 9.78
C THR A 229 -1.51 1.94 11.05
N LYS A 230 -0.77 1.81 12.17
CA LYS A 230 -1.19 2.25 13.51
C LYS A 230 -0.11 3.01 14.25
N ASP A 231 0.98 3.34 13.55
CA ASP A 231 2.15 4.03 14.08
C ASP A 231 2.61 3.48 15.44
N ARG A 232 3.08 2.24 15.45
CA ARG A 232 3.53 1.57 16.68
C ARG A 232 4.51 0.45 16.41
N THR A 233 5.36 0.13 17.37
CA THR A 233 6.35 -0.97 17.25
C THR A 233 5.72 -2.37 17.28
N ARG A 234 4.46 -2.51 17.70
CA ARG A 234 3.80 -3.83 17.76
C ARG A 234 2.98 -4.11 16.51
N GLN A 235 3.45 -5.03 15.68
CA GLN A 235 2.69 -5.61 14.57
C GLN A 235 2.16 -7.02 14.88
N ARG A 236 1.12 -7.42 14.15
CA ARG A 236 0.70 -8.82 14.01
C ARG A 236 0.07 -9.00 12.61
N PRO A 237 0.19 -10.19 12.00
CA PRO A 237 -0.55 -10.52 10.81
C PRO A 237 -2.04 -10.58 11.13
N ASN A 238 -2.87 -10.47 10.10
CA ASN A 238 -4.29 -10.77 10.24
C ASN A 238 -4.47 -12.29 10.37
N PRO A 239 -5.51 -12.78 11.09
CA PRO A 239 -5.71 -14.22 11.32
C PRO A 239 -5.83 -15.08 10.05
N TRP A 240 -6.16 -14.47 8.91
CA TRP A 240 -6.33 -15.13 7.61
C TRP A 240 -5.23 -14.78 6.60
N ASP A 241 -4.22 -14.00 6.99
CA ASP A 241 -3.15 -13.57 6.09
C ASP A 241 -1.78 -13.78 6.72
N PHE A 242 -1.11 -14.84 6.28
CA PHE A 242 0.26 -15.19 6.68
C PHE A 242 1.28 -14.93 5.56
N HIS A 243 0.94 -14.11 4.56
CA HIS A 243 1.81 -13.80 3.42
C HIS A 243 3.18 -13.29 3.86
N GLY A 244 3.21 -12.28 4.73
CA GLY A 244 4.46 -11.77 5.29
C GLY A 244 5.24 -12.81 6.10
N THR A 245 4.53 -13.71 6.80
CA THR A 245 5.19 -14.80 7.56
C THR A 245 5.88 -15.78 6.62
N ALA A 246 5.24 -16.12 5.49
CA ALA A 246 5.82 -16.97 4.47
C ALA A 246 7.03 -16.29 3.78
N CYS A 247 6.91 -14.99 3.45
CA CYS A 247 8.02 -14.21 2.89
C CYS A 247 9.21 -14.16 3.85
N ALA A 248 8.97 -13.89 5.13
CA ALA A 248 10.01 -13.90 6.16
C ALA A 248 10.65 -15.27 6.35
N GLY A 249 9.86 -16.34 6.28
CA GLY A 249 10.34 -17.72 6.34
C GLY A 249 11.35 -18.03 5.24
N LEU A 250 10.99 -17.76 3.98
CA LEU A 250 11.88 -17.94 2.83
C LEU A 250 13.12 -17.05 2.91
N ALA A 251 12.96 -15.81 3.36
CA ALA A 251 14.05 -14.85 3.40
C ALA A 251 15.12 -15.20 4.44
N ALA A 252 14.73 -15.49 5.69
CA ALA A 252 15.68 -15.49 6.81
C ALA A 252 15.42 -16.54 7.90
N ALA A 253 14.47 -17.47 7.76
CA ALA A 253 14.19 -18.44 8.84
C ALA A 253 15.45 -19.14 9.35
N ALA A 254 15.61 -19.17 10.67
CA ALA A 254 16.83 -19.66 11.29
C ALA A 254 16.94 -21.20 11.19
N PRO A 255 18.13 -21.72 10.83
CA PRO A 255 18.37 -23.11 10.44
C PRO A 255 17.93 -24.16 11.46
N ASP A 256 17.94 -23.85 12.75
CA ASP A 256 17.72 -24.81 13.84
C ASP A 256 16.56 -24.43 14.78
N SER A 257 15.74 -23.46 14.39
CA SER A 257 14.69 -22.88 15.26
C SER A 257 13.27 -23.36 14.95
N GLY A 258 13.09 -24.17 13.90
CA GLY A 258 11.80 -24.72 13.48
C GLY A 258 11.88 -25.47 12.13
N PRO A 259 10.74 -25.72 11.46
CA PRO A 259 10.65 -26.62 10.30
C PRO A 259 11.19 -26.05 8.97
N ILE A 260 11.58 -24.77 8.93
CA ILE A 260 11.97 -24.04 7.71
C ILE A 260 13.32 -23.36 7.94
N ARG A 261 14.16 -23.35 6.91
CA ARG A 261 15.40 -22.58 6.81
C ARG A 261 15.30 -21.61 5.63
N GLY A 262 15.57 -20.34 5.87
CA GLY A 262 15.56 -19.29 4.85
C GLY A 262 16.92 -19.08 4.20
N PHE A 263 16.94 -18.38 3.06
CA PHE A 263 18.17 -18.12 2.30
C PHE A 263 19.23 -17.39 3.13
N GLY A 264 18.85 -16.35 3.87
CA GLY A 264 19.69 -15.66 4.85
C GLY A 264 19.45 -16.17 6.26
N GLY A 265 19.49 -17.49 6.49
CA GLY A 265 19.14 -18.09 7.78
C GLY A 265 20.01 -17.66 8.98
N GLY A 266 21.16 -17.03 8.74
CA GLY A 266 22.00 -16.40 9.76
C GLY A 266 21.75 -14.91 9.97
N CYS A 267 20.87 -14.28 9.18
CA CYS A 267 20.58 -12.86 9.24
C CYS A 267 19.51 -12.51 10.28
N GLY A 268 19.51 -11.24 10.72
CA GLY A 268 18.42 -10.68 11.51
C GLY A 268 17.22 -10.28 10.63
N LEU A 269 16.06 -10.13 11.25
CA LEU A 269 14.81 -9.79 10.57
C LEU A 269 14.19 -8.51 11.14
N LEU A 270 13.91 -7.55 10.27
CA LEU A 270 13.07 -6.40 10.58
C LEU A 270 11.72 -6.57 9.88
N CYS A 271 10.61 -6.31 10.56
CA CYS A 271 9.29 -6.40 9.95
C CYS A 271 8.54 -5.07 10.02
N ALA A 272 8.15 -4.56 8.86
CA ALA A 272 7.26 -3.41 8.76
C ALA A 272 5.90 -3.85 8.17
N LYS A 273 4.84 -3.72 8.94
CA LYS A 273 3.47 -3.90 8.45
C LYS A 273 3.01 -2.62 7.75
N MET A 274 2.70 -2.70 6.46
CA MET A 274 2.29 -1.56 5.63
C MET A 274 0.85 -1.63 5.12
N GLY A 275 0.15 -2.75 5.31
CA GLY A 275 -1.21 -2.96 4.79
C GLY A 275 -2.20 -3.51 5.81
N TYR A 276 -3.48 -3.54 5.40
CA TYR A 276 -4.74 -3.88 6.10
C TYR A 276 -4.99 -3.33 7.52
#